data_AF-A0A951HC21-F1
#
_entry.id   AF-A0A951HC21-F1
#
_cell.length_a   1.000
_cell.length_b   1.000
_cell.length_c   1.000
_cell.angle_alpha   90.00
_cell.angle_beta   90.00
_cell.angle_gamma   90.00
#
_symmetry.space_group_name_H-M   'P 1'
#
loop_
_entity.id
_entity.type
_entity.pdbx_description
1 polymer ?
#
loop_
_entity_poly.entity_id
_entity_poly.type
_entity_poly.pdbx_seq_one_letter_code
_entity_poly.pdbx_strand_id
1 'polypeptide(L)'
;MNCKILPIAKLPERVRTGNWKVCAVIRVQKKPGAHLDTKAFTAGVWDIPANVSCGDIAVTIANSPTACRSYLLDAEDFKPGQYIWAALTASPDGEAVWVDRISLVPQN
;
A
#
# COMPACT_ATOMS: atom_id res chain seq x y z
N MET A 1 -0.99 -2.96 -15.55
CA MET A 1 -0.76 -3.09 -14.09
C MET A 1 -1.62 -2.04 -13.41
N ASN A 2 -2.66 -2.43 -12.66
CA ASN A 2 -3.57 -1.47 -12.02
C ASN A 2 -2.96 -1.04 -10.68
N CYS A 3 -2.31 0.12 -10.66
CA CYS A 3 -1.83 0.75 -9.43
C CYS A 3 -2.91 1.68 -8.89
N LYS A 4 -3.21 1.60 -7.59
CA LYS A 4 -4.03 2.60 -6.89
C LYS A 4 -3.08 3.61 -6.25
N ILE A 5 -3.23 4.87 -6.62
CA ILE A 5 -2.40 5.99 -6.14
C ILE A 5 -3.31 6.99 -5.42
N LEU A 6 -2.90 7.41 -4.23
CA LEU A 6 -3.55 8.44 -3.43
C LEU A 6 -2.54 9.54 -3.09
N PRO A 7 -2.51 10.64 -3.85
CA PRO A 7 -1.59 11.76 -3.58
C PRO A 7 -1.91 12.43 -2.25
N ILE A 8 -0.89 12.70 -1.42
CA ILE A 8 -1.08 13.37 -0.13
C ILE A 8 -1.69 14.76 -0.31
N ALA A 9 -1.30 15.50 -1.36
CA ALA A 9 -1.88 16.79 -1.71
C ALA A 9 -3.40 16.79 -1.93
N LYS A 10 -4.01 15.62 -2.23
CA LYS A 10 -5.47 15.48 -2.43
C LYS A 10 -6.23 15.10 -1.15
N LEU A 11 -5.53 14.84 -0.05
CA LEU A 11 -6.15 14.51 1.23
C LEU A 11 -6.66 15.76 1.97
N PRO A 12 -7.47 15.63 3.04
CA PRO A 12 -7.84 16.75 3.90
C PRO A 12 -6.61 17.48 4.46
N GLU A 13 -6.68 18.80 4.60
CA GLU A 13 -5.53 19.64 5.00
C GLU A 13 -4.83 19.14 6.27
N ARG A 14 -5.60 18.72 7.28
CA ARG A 14 -5.08 18.23 8.56
C ARG A 14 -4.10 17.06 8.45
N VAL A 15 -4.19 16.26 7.39
CA VAL A 15 -3.31 15.09 7.20
C VAL A 15 -2.23 15.33 6.17
N ARG A 16 -2.13 16.51 5.55
CA ARG A 16 -1.11 16.78 4.52
C ARG A 16 0.31 16.97 5.09
N THR A 17 0.41 17.08 6.41
CA THR A 17 1.65 17.28 7.18
C THR A 17 1.59 16.50 8.50
N GLY A 18 2.74 16.25 9.11
CA GLY A 18 2.86 15.60 10.41
C GLY A 18 3.11 14.10 10.30
N ASN A 19 3.37 13.47 11.44
CA ASN A 19 3.71 12.05 11.51
C ASN A 19 2.46 11.16 11.53
N TRP A 20 2.35 10.27 10.54
CA TRP A 20 1.22 9.38 10.39
C TRP A 20 1.65 7.94 10.17
N LYS A 21 0.97 7.02 10.85
CA LYS A 21 0.93 5.61 10.47
C LYS A 21 -0.09 5.41 9.36
N VAL A 22 0.36 4.83 8.26
CA VAL A 22 -0.46 4.54 7.08
C VAL A 22 -0.90 3.09 7.13
N CYS A 23 -2.19 2.87 7.39
CA CYS A 23 -2.77 1.54 7.43
C CYS A 23 -3.68 1.33 6.21
N ALA A 24 -3.52 0.24 5.48
CA ALA A 24 -4.40 -0.12 4.37
C ALA A 24 -5.08 -1.46 4.62
N VAL A 25 -6.37 -1.54 4.32
CA VAL A 25 -7.13 -2.79 4.31
C VAL A 25 -7.15 -3.32 2.89
N ILE A 26 -6.45 -4.43 2.67
CA ILE A 26 -6.17 -4.97 1.33
C ILE A 26 -6.62 -6.43 1.25
N ARG A 27 -7.19 -6.80 0.10
CA ARG A 27 -7.46 -8.19 -0.30
C ARG A 27 -6.78 -8.48 -1.63
N VAL A 28 -6.16 -9.66 -1.74
CA VAL A 28 -5.62 -10.17 -3.00
C VAL A 28 -6.56 -11.23 -3.56
N GLN A 29 -6.92 -11.09 -4.83
CA GLN A 29 -7.50 -12.18 -5.60
C GLN A 29 -6.36 -13.01 -6.19
N LYS A 30 -6.28 -14.28 -5.79
CA LYS A 30 -5.24 -15.22 -6.20
C LYS A 30 -5.73 -16.09 -7.34
N LYS A 31 -4.83 -16.48 -8.22
CA LYS A 31 -5.13 -17.54 -9.19
C LYS A 31 -5.18 -18.92 -8.51
N PRO A 32 -5.97 -19.86 -9.04
CA PRO A 32 -5.88 -21.26 -8.63
C PRO A 32 -4.45 -21.80 -8.78
N GLY A 33 -3.95 -22.51 -7.77
CA GLY A 33 -2.59 -23.06 -7.80
C GLY A 33 -1.46 -22.04 -7.63
N ALA A 34 -1.77 -20.81 -7.21
CA ALA A 34 -0.78 -19.76 -6.96
C ALA A 34 0.35 -20.22 -6.02
N HIS A 35 1.60 -19.95 -6.41
CA HIS A 35 2.78 -20.29 -5.62
C HIS A 35 2.85 -19.42 -4.37
N LEU A 36 3.04 -20.04 -3.21
CA LEU A 36 2.92 -19.34 -1.93
C LEU A 36 4.02 -18.31 -1.68
N ASP A 37 5.23 -18.54 -2.23
CA ASP A 37 6.40 -17.70 -1.98
C ASP A 37 6.52 -16.49 -2.92
N THR A 38 5.67 -16.39 -3.95
CA THR A 38 5.71 -15.25 -4.86
C THR A 38 5.09 -14.02 -4.21
N LYS A 39 5.63 -12.85 -4.55
CA LYS A 39 5.06 -11.58 -4.10
C LYS A 39 3.69 -11.40 -4.74
N ALA A 40 2.67 -11.18 -3.93
CA ALA A 40 1.30 -10.89 -4.35
C ALA A 40 1.16 -9.41 -4.69
N PHE A 41 1.54 -8.53 -3.76
CA PHE A 41 1.47 -7.08 -3.95
C PHE A 41 2.58 -6.38 -3.22
N THR A 42 2.81 -5.14 -3.63
CA THR A 42 3.61 -4.17 -2.90
C THR A 42 2.77 -2.92 -2.63
N ALA A 43 3.04 -2.25 -1.52
CA ALA A 43 2.32 -1.05 -1.12
C ALA A 43 3.19 -0.21 -0.20
N GLY A 44 3.03 1.10 -0.23
CA GLY A 44 3.90 2.00 0.51
C GLY A 44 3.60 3.48 0.29
N VAL A 45 4.55 4.31 0.69
CA VAL A 45 4.57 5.75 0.44
C VAL A 45 5.77 6.08 -0.45
N TRP A 46 5.56 6.89 -1.47
CA TRP A 46 6.60 7.33 -2.39
C TRP A 46 6.73 8.84 -2.37
N ASP A 47 7.95 9.34 -2.32
CA ASP A 47 8.28 10.77 -2.45
C ASP A 47 8.66 11.07 -3.89
N ILE A 48 7.83 11.88 -4.58
CA ILE A 48 8.06 12.24 -5.98
C ILE A 48 9.30 13.15 -6.12
N PRO A 49 9.41 14.29 -5.39
CA PRO A 49 10.61 15.14 -5.46
C PRO A 49 11.93 14.40 -5.21
N ALA A 50 11.98 13.54 -4.19
CA ALA A 50 13.19 12.81 -3.84
C ALA A 50 13.39 11.53 -4.67
N ASN A 51 12.35 11.07 -5.37
CA ASN A 51 12.33 9.85 -6.18
C ASN A 51 12.75 8.59 -5.38
N VAL A 52 12.20 8.45 -4.17
CA VAL A 52 12.50 7.34 -3.25
C VAL A 52 11.22 6.79 -2.62
N SER A 53 11.29 5.52 -2.20
CA SER A 53 10.31 4.92 -1.28
C SER A 53 10.57 5.45 0.13
N CYS A 54 9.56 6.02 0.79
CA CYS A 54 9.64 6.40 2.21
C CYS A 54 9.48 5.17 3.11
N GLY A 55 8.74 4.18 2.62
CA GLY A 55 8.53 2.90 3.25
C GLY A 55 7.60 2.07 2.37
N ASP A 56 7.90 0.79 2.23
CA ASP A 56 7.05 -0.16 1.52
C ASP A 56 7.06 -1.54 2.15
N ILE A 57 5.96 -2.25 1.91
CA ILE A 57 5.83 -3.67 2.22
C ILE A 57 5.75 -4.46 0.93
N ALA A 58 6.27 -5.68 0.98
CA ALA A 58 6.05 -6.71 -0.02
C ALA A 58 5.37 -7.91 0.63
N VAL A 59 4.16 -8.22 0.20
CA VAL A 59 3.37 -9.32 0.79
C VAL A 59 3.32 -10.48 -0.18
N THR A 60 3.59 -11.69 0.32
CA THR A 60 3.55 -12.92 -0.48
C THR A 60 2.13 -13.48 -0.64
N ILE A 61 1.95 -14.40 -1.57
CA ILE A 61 0.70 -15.15 -1.73
C ILE A 61 0.37 -15.93 -0.44
N ALA A 62 1.36 -16.47 0.27
CA ALA A 62 1.14 -17.13 1.56
C ALA A 62 0.52 -16.18 2.60
N ASN A 63 0.98 -14.92 2.64
CA ASN A 63 0.63 -13.94 3.68
C ASN A 63 -0.53 -13.01 3.31
N SER A 64 -1.16 -13.23 2.16
CA SER A 64 -2.34 -12.51 1.70
C SER A 64 -3.59 -13.40 1.86
N PRO A 65 -4.34 -13.32 2.97
CA PRO A 65 -5.55 -14.13 3.10
C PRO A 65 -6.60 -13.73 2.04
N THR A 66 -7.55 -14.63 1.77
CA THR A 66 -8.65 -14.39 0.83
C THR A 66 -9.61 -13.29 1.34
N ALA A 67 -9.69 -13.09 2.65
CA ALA A 67 -10.39 -11.98 3.27
C ALA A 67 -9.52 -10.71 3.31
N CYS A 68 -10.16 -9.55 3.44
CA CYS A 68 -9.44 -8.30 3.67
C CYS A 68 -8.60 -8.37 4.95
N ARG A 69 -7.35 -7.90 4.87
CA ARG A 69 -6.43 -7.79 6.02
C ARG A 69 -5.87 -6.38 6.11
N SER A 70 -5.66 -5.91 7.34
CA SER A 70 -5.00 -4.64 7.62
C SER A 70 -3.49 -4.79 7.54
N TYR A 71 -2.83 -3.86 6.85
CA TYR A 71 -1.39 -3.77 6.70
C TYR A 71 -0.93 -2.38 7.12
N LEU A 72 0.11 -2.30 7.95
CA LEU A 72 0.87 -1.07 8.15
C LEU A 72 1.82 -0.93 6.96
N LEU A 73 1.63 0.13 6.17
CA LEU A 73 2.44 0.41 4.98
C LEU A 73 3.68 1.20 5.34
N ASP A 74 3.49 2.25 6.15
CA ASP A 74 4.54 3.17 6.53
C ASP A 74 4.17 3.95 7.82
N ALA A 75 5.16 4.63 8.37
CA ALA A 75 5.09 5.46 9.57
C ALA A 75 6.05 6.66 9.39
N GLU A 76 5.57 7.74 8.78
CA GLU A 76 6.42 8.81 8.23
C GLU A 76 5.79 10.21 8.40
N ASP A 77 6.62 11.26 8.34
CA ASP A 77 6.19 12.65 8.23
C ASP A 77 5.70 12.98 6.81
N PHE A 78 4.43 13.33 6.70
CA PHE A 78 3.80 13.57 5.40
C PHE A 78 4.23 14.89 4.77
N LYS A 79 4.50 14.84 3.47
CA LYS A 79 4.88 15.99 2.63
C LYS A 79 3.98 16.08 1.40
N PRO A 80 3.68 17.29 0.89
CA PRO A 80 2.80 17.46 -0.27
C PRO A 80 3.23 16.72 -1.55
N GLY A 81 4.53 16.42 -1.71
CA GLY A 81 5.10 15.71 -2.85
C GLY A 81 5.00 14.18 -2.77
N GLN A 82 4.38 13.63 -1.72
CA GLN A 82 4.26 12.19 -1.54
C GLN A 82 2.92 11.62 -2.05
N TYR A 83 2.89 10.31 -2.29
CA TYR A 83 1.66 9.56 -2.50
C TYR A 83 1.70 8.19 -1.83
N ILE A 84 0.53 7.73 -1.39
CA ILE A 84 0.32 6.35 -0.93
C ILE A 84 -0.03 5.51 -2.16
N TRP A 85 0.53 4.31 -2.24
CA TRP A 85 0.24 3.39 -3.35
C TRP A 85 0.06 1.95 -2.89
N ALA A 86 -0.70 1.21 -3.69
CA ALA A 86 -0.77 -0.24 -3.63
C ALA A 86 -0.88 -0.79 -5.06
N ALA A 87 -0.04 -1.77 -5.37
CA ALA A 87 0.02 -2.38 -6.69
C ALA A 87 0.16 -3.89 -6.58
N LEU A 88 -0.60 -4.60 -7.41
CA LEU A 88 -0.31 -6.01 -7.70
C LEU A 88 1.11 -6.09 -8.27
N THR A 89 1.90 -7.08 -7.86
CA THR A 89 3.21 -7.29 -8.50
C THR A 89 3.02 -7.84 -9.92
N ALA A 90 4.09 -7.86 -10.72
CA ALA A 90 4.06 -8.49 -12.04
C ALA A 90 4.03 -10.04 -11.98
N SER A 91 3.81 -10.64 -10.80
CA SER A 91 3.78 -12.10 -10.67
C SER A 91 2.57 -12.69 -11.39
N PRO A 92 2.72 -13.91 -11.96
CA PRO A 92 1.61 -14.56 -12.62
C PRO A 92 0.55 -15.08 -11.65
N ASP A 93 0.83 -15.11 -10.34
CA ASP A 93 0.02 -15.80 -9.33
C ASP A 93 -1.09 -14.94 -8.71
N GLY A 94 -0.95 -13.62 -8.78
CA GLY A 94 -1.99 -12.69 -8.38
C GLY A 94 -2.83 -12.25 -9.58
N GLU A 95 -4.13 -12.09 -9.37
CA GLU A 95 -5.08 -11.64 -10.40
C GLU A 95 -5.48 -10.17 -10.19
N ALA A 96 -5.74 -9.79 -8.93
CA ALA A 96 -6.11 -8.42 -8.59
C ALA A 96 -5.74 -8.06 -7.15
N VAL A 97 -5.50 -6.76 -6.92
CA VAL A 97 -5.40 -6.14 -5.59
C VAL A 97 -6.60 -5.24 -5.39
N TRP A 98 -7.30 -5.45 -4.28
CA TRP A 98 -8.43 -4.66 -3.84
C TRP A 98 -8.03 -3.88 -2.60
N VAL A 99 -8.13 -2.56 -2.64
CA VAL A 99 -7.95 -1.69 -1.48
C VAL A 99 -9.34 -1.26 -1.02
N ASP A 100 -9.75 -1.73 0.17
CA ASP A 100 -11.04 -1.37 0.79
C ASP A 100 -10.99 0.05 1.34
N ARG A 101 -9.98 0.32 2.17
CA ARG A 101 -9.77 1.63 2.79
C ARG A 101 -8.31 1.87 3.14
N ILE A 102 -7.97 3.16 3.27
CA ILE A 102 -6.72 3.65 3.83
C ILE A 102 -7.08 4.50 5.05
N SER A 103 -6.45 4.20 6.17
CA SER A 103 -6.58 4.91 7.44
C SER A 103 -5.26 5.56 7.79
N LEU A 104 -5.32 6.83 8.18
CA LEU A 104 -4.18 7.59 8.70
C LEU A 104 -4.36 7.75 10.20
N VAL A 105 -3.40 7.23 10.96
CA VAL A 105 -3.43 7.26 12.43
C VAL A 105 -2.28 8.15 12.91
N PRO A 106 -2.52 9.15 13.78
CA PRO A 106 -1.44 9.97 14.32
C PRO A 106 -0.37 9.10 14.97
N GLN A 107 0.89 9.43 14.72
CA GLN A 107 2.03 8.83 15.38
C GLN A 107 2.47 9.76 16.50
N ASN A 108 2.15 9.38 17.73
CA ASN A 108 2.61 10.05 18.94
C ASN A 108 4.12 9.88 19.12
#